data_AF-A0A914EK66-F1
#
_entry.id   AF-A0A914EK66-F1
#
_cell.length_a   1.000
_cell.length_b   1.000
_cell.length_c   1.000
_cell.angle_alpha   90.00
_cell.angle_beta   90.00
_cell.angle_gamma   90.00
#
_symmetry.space_group_name_H-M   'P 1'
#
loop_
_entity.id
_entity.type
_entity.pdbx_description
1 polymer ?
#
loop_
_entity_poly.entity_id
_entity_poly.type
_entity_poly.pdbx_seq_one_letter_code
_entity_poly.pdbx_strand_id
1 'polypeptide(L)'
;MQDEETCLKTPILENSRSSKRLILSRQIPNFILLSTFIVISILCLIFLKKSQDDLLPHYHDFADKREILGIPNFFNVSSNGFFVIFGLIGIYMMVLLKRDTEVERVRMNSVESLTYIFFFLAIVGTGFGSGYYHWNPDTNTLFWDRFFISLAIMAFFSVMLNERVLPEICPIKEKM
;
A
#
# COMPACT_ATOMS: atom_id res chain seq x y z
N MET A 1 46.79 -24.58 -3.46
CA MET A 1 45.82 -23.47 -3.39
C MET A 1 45.00 -23.52 -4.68
N GLN A 2 44.00 -24.36 -4.90
CA GLN A 2 42.97 -24.89 -3.99
C GLN A 2 42.31 -23.76 -3.21
N ASP A 3 41.33 -23.11 -3.83
CA ASP A 3 39.93 -23.09 -3.37
C ASP A 3 39.14 -22.00 -4.13
N GLU A 4 38.66 -22.30 -5.34
CA GLU A 4 37.73 -21.40 -6.06
C GLU A 4 36.66 -22.14 -6.89
N GLU A 5 36.41 -23.42 -6.60
CA GLU A 5 35.43 -24.24 -7.35
C GLU A 5 34.31 -24.82 -6.46
N THR A 6 33.86 -24.07 -5.45
CA THR A 6 32.76 -24.51 -4.55
C THR A 6 31.51 -23.64 -4.66
N CYS A 7 31.09 -23.33 -5.89
CA CYS A 7 29.74 -22.85 -6.16
C CYS A 7 29.07 -23.79 -7.16
N LEU A 8 28.21 -24.67 -6.64
CA LEU A 8 27.20 -25.49 -7.32
C LEU A 8 27.66 -26.22 -8.62
N LYS A 9 28.36 -27.34 -8.45
CA LYS A 9 28.17 -28.50 -9.35
C LYS A 9 27.14 -29.44 -8.71
N THR A 10 25.86 -29.11 -8.82
CA THR A 10 24.81 -30.13 -8.68
C THR A 10 24.78 -30.98 -9.96
N PRO A 11 24.65 -32.31 -9.89
CA PRO A 11 24.55 -33.13 -11.08
C PRO A 11 23.22 -32.82 -11.79
N ILE A 12 23.32 -32.02 -12.85
CA ILE A 12 22.26 -31.89 -13.85
C ILE A 12 22.18 -33.26 -14.51
N LEU A 13 20.98 -33.84 -14.54
CA LEU A 13 20.61 -35.13 -15.15
C LEU A 13 20.50 -36.37 -14.23
N GLU A 14 20.00 -36.23 -13.00
CA GLU A 14 19.31 -37.36 -12.37
C GLU A 14 17.95 -36.97 -11.80
N ASN A 15 16.91 -37.43 -12.52
CA ASN A 15 15.51 -37.53 -12.10
C ASN A 15 14.65 -36.25 -12.17
N SER A 16 14.14 -35.97 -13.38
CA SER A 16 13.09 -34.97 -13.63
C SER A 16 11.79 -35.23 -12.83
N ARG A 17 11.51 -36.48 -12.43
CA ARG A 17 10.38 -36.80 -11.53
C ARG A 17 10.68 -36.44 -10.07
N SER A 18 11.92 -36.59 -9.61
CA SER A 18 12.34 -36.18 -8.25
C SER A 18 12.31 -34.66 -8.11
N SER A 19 12.86 -33.93 -9.09
CA SER A 19 12.83 -32.46 -9.13
C SER A 19 11.40 -31.91 -9.19
N LYS A 20 10.53 -32.50 -10.04
CA LYS A 20 9.10 -32.15 -10.07
C LYS A 20 8.41 -32.43 -8.72
N ARG A 21 8.68 -33.57 -8.06
CA ARG A 21 8.11 -33.88 -6.74
C ARG A 21 8.58 -32.93 -5.64
N LEU A 22 9.84 -32.48 -5.69
CA LEU A 22 10.41 -31.54 -4.71
C LEU A 22 9.85 -30.12 -4.86
N ILE A 23 9.65 -29.66 -6.10
CA ILE A 23 9.00 -28.38 -6.38
C ILE A 23 7.52 -28.46 -6.00
N LEU A 24 6.83 -29.55 -6.36
CA LEU A 24 5.42 -29.77 -6.03
C LEU A 24 5.20 -29.87 -4.51
N SER A 25 6.05 -30.60 -3.77
CA SER A 25 5.94 -30.73 -2.31
C SER A 25 6.20 -29.44 -1.56
N ARG A 26 6.98 -28.51 -2.14
CA ARG A 26 7.25 -27.17 -1.59
C ARG A 26 6.18 -26.15 -2.00
N GLN A 27 5.50 -26.35 -3.12
CA GLN A 27 4.40 -25.48 -3.61
C GLN A 27 3.04 -25.84 -3.01
N ILE A 28 2.76 -27.12 -2.73
CA ILE A 28 1.52 -27.56 -2.07
C ILE A 28 1.25 -26.82 -0.74
N PRO A 29 2.20 -26.68 0.21
CA PRO A 29 1.95 -25.92 1.44
C PRO A 29 1.71 -24.43 1.20
N ASN A 30 2.35 -23.82 0.19
CA ASN A 30 2.10 -22.42 -0.17
C ASN A 30 0.70 -22.25 -0.78
N PHE A 31 0.25 -23.21 -1.59
CA PHE A 31 -1.10 -23.18 -2.18
C PHE A 31 -2.18 -23.41 -1.12
N ILE A 32 -1.94 -24.32 -0.17
CA ILE A 32 -2.81 -24.53 0.98
C ILE A 32 -2.86 -23.26 1.84
N LEU A 33 -1.72 -22.65 2.15
CA LEU A 33 -1.64 -21.40 2.92
C LEU A 33 -2.37 -20.24 2.24
N LEU A 34 -2.20 -20.09 0.92
CA LEU A 34 -2.89 -19.06 0.15
C LEU A 34 -4.39 -19.32 0.12
N SER A 35 -4.81 -20.57 -0.09
CA SER A 35 -6.22 -20.96 -0.09
C SER A 35 -6.88 -20.71 1.27
N THR A 36 -6.22 -21.07 2.38
CA THR A 36 -6.74 -20.80 3.72
C THR A 36 -6.83 -19.31 4.01
N PHE A 37 -5.82 -18.52 3.62
CA PHE A 37 -5.87 -17.06 3.73
C PHE A 37 -7.04 -16.45 2.96
N ILE A 38 -7.30 -16.91 1.73
CA ILE A 38 -8.44 -16.46 0.91
C ILE A 38 -9.77 -16.82 1.60
N VAL A 39 -9.91 -18.07 2.07
CA VAL A 39 -11.14 -18.52 2.75
C VAL A 39 -11.39 -17.72 4.02
N ILE A 40 -10.36 -17.51 4.85
CA ILE A 40 -10.45 -16.68 6.06
C ILE A 40 -10.84 -15.25 5.70
N SER A 41 -10.25 -14.67 4.66
CA SER A 41 -10.57 -13.31 4.21
C SER A 41 -12.02 -13.20 3.74
N ILE A 42 -12.53 -14.16 2.98
CA ILE A 42 -13.94 -14.19 2.53
C ILE A 42 -14.88 -14.32 3.73
N LEU A 43 -14.59 -15.24 4.66
CA LEU A 43 -15.39 -15.39 5.88
C LEU A 43 -15.39 -14.09 6.69
N CYS A 44 -14.22 -13.46 6.86
CA CYS A 44 -14.09 -12.18 7.55
C CYS A 44 -14.94 -11.09 6.89
N LEU A 45 -14.92 -10.97 5.55
CA LEU A 45 -15.76 -10.02 4.82
C LEU A 45 -17.26 -10.24 5.03
N ILE A 46 -17.71 -11.50 5.10
CA ILE A 46 -19.11 -11.84 5.39
C ILE A 46 -19.50 -11.39 6.79
N PHE A 47 -18.66 -11.66 7.80
CA PHE A 47 -18.91 -11.23 9.18
C PHE A 47 -18.87 -9.70 9.34
N LEU A 48 -17.92 -9.03 8.68
CA LEU A 48 -17.78 -7.58 8.69
C LEU A 48 -18.99 -6.89 8.05
N LYS A 49 -19.47 -7.38 6.90
CA LYS A 49 -20.66 -6.84 6.25
C LYS A 49 -21.88 -6.85 7.18
N LYS A 50 -22.11 -7.98 7.86
CA LYS A 50 -23.21 -8.09 8.83
C LYS A 50 -23.11 -7.04 9.94
N SER A 51 -21.92 -6.87 10.52
CA SER A 51 -21.73 -5.86 11.56
C SER A 51 -21.91 -4.42 11.04
N GLN A 52 -21.55 -4.18 9.77
CA GLN A 52 -21.64 -2.86 9.16
C GLN A 52 -23.10 -2.47 8.91
N ASP A 53 -23.93 -3.41 8.44
CA ASP A 53 -25.37 -3.21 8.21
C ASP A 53 -26.11 -2.83 9.52
N ASP A 54 -25.70 -3.40 10.66
CA ASP A 54 -26.27 -3.07 11.97
C ASP A 54 -25.81 -1.69 12.51
N LEU A 55 -24.62 -1.21 12.11
CA LEU A 55 -24.01 0.05 12.58
C LEU A 55 -24.28 1.26 11.67
N LEU A 56 -24.70 1.02 10.43
CA LEU A 56 -24.90 2.02 9.38
C LEU A 56 -25.73 3.25 9.81
N PRO A 57 -26.84 3.11 10.55
CA PRO A 57 -27.64 4.26 10.99
C PRO A 57 -26.90 5.24 11.91
N HIS A 58 -25.97 4.74 12.73
CA HIS A 58 -25.19 5.54 13.68
C HIS A 58 -23.85 6.02 13.10
N TYR A 59 -23.43 5.45 11.97
CA TYR A 59 -22.13 5.71 11.38
C TYR A 59 -21.97 7.17 10.91
N HIS A 60 -23.08 7.79 10.53
CA HIS A 60 -23.13 9.18 10.07
C HIS A 60 -23.39 10.20 11.20
N ASP A 61 -23.56 9.73 12.44
CA ASP A 61 -23.90 10.58 13.57
C ASP A 61 -22.65 11.20 14.21
N PHE A 62 -22.14 12.28 13.59
CA PHE A 62 -20.95 12.98 14.11
C PHE A 62 -21.23 13.77 15.39
N ALA A 63 -20.24 13.82 16.29
CA ALA A 63 -20.29 14.67 17.48
C ALA A 63 -20.27 16.18 17.13
N ASP A 64 -19.58 16.56 16.06
CA ASP A 64 -19.64 17.93 15.55
C ASP A 64 -20.92 18.11 14.71
N LYS A 65 -21.83 18.96 15.20
CA LYS A 65 -23.07 19.34 14.49
C LYS A 65 -23.09 20.80 14.07
N ARG A 66 -21.98 21.53 14.26
CA ARG A 66 -21.93 22.97 14.00
C ARG A 66 -21.87 23.24 12.50
N GLU A 67 -22.68 24.20 12.06
CA GLU A 67 -22.60 24.77 10.72
C GLU A 67 -21.95 26.15 10.80
N ILE A 68 -20.84 26.33 10.08
CA ILE A 68 -20.10 27.60 10.03
C ILE A 68 -19.84 27.90 8.56
N LEU A 69 -20.17 29.12 8.11
CA LEU A 69 -20.02 29.55 6.70
C LEU A 69 -20.78 28.65 5.69
N GLY A 70 -21.90 28.04 6.10
CA GLY A 70 -22.67 27.12 5.26
C GLY A 70 -22.06 25.73 5.12
N ILE A 71 -21.03 25.40 5.92
CA ILE A 71 -20.37 24.10 5.95
C ILE A 71 -20.89 23.31 7.15
N PRO A 72 -21.60 22.18 6.95
CA PRO A 72 -22.03 21.32 8.04
C PRO A 72 -20.84 20.55 8.63
N ASN A 73 -20.93 20.14 9.90
CA ASN A 73 -19.87 19.42 10.61
C ASN A 73 -18.50 20.10 10.43
N PHE A 74 -18.47 21.43 10.59
CA PHE A 74 -17.38 22.29 10.11
C PHE A 74 -15.98 21.83 10.50
N PHE A 75 -15.76 21.38 11.74
CA PHE A 75 -14.43 20.94 12.18
C PHE A 75 -14.06 19.58 11.60
N ASN A 76 -15.04 18.72 11.32
CA ASN A 76 -14.80 17.48 10.59
C ASN A 76 -14.40 17.78 9.14
N VAL A 77 -15.08 18.71 8.46
CA VAL A 77 -14.73 19.08 7.07
C VAL A 77 -13.39 19.80 7.01
N SER A 78 -13.19 20.86 7.80
CA SER A 78 -12.02 21.75 7.70
C SER A 78 -10.70 21.08 8.09
N SER A 79 -10.72 20.16 9.05
CA SER A 79 -9.52 19.41 9.45
C SER A 79 -8.96 18.54 8.32
N ASN A 80 -9.78 18.14 7.34
CA ASN A 80 -9.31 17.40 6.17
C ASN A 80 -8.44 18.24 5.22
N GLY A 81 -8.47 19.57 5.35
CA GLY A 81 -7.58 20.47 4.62
C GLY A 81 -6.10 20.17 4.89
N PHE A 82 -5.75 19.68 6.08
CA PHE A 82 -4.36 19.31 6.39
C PHE A 82 -3.85 18.18 5.49
N PHE A 83 -4.67 17.17 5.18
CA PHE A 83 -4.28 16.11 4.25
C PHE A 83 -3.98 16.67 2.86
N VAL A 84 -4.85 17.56 2.35
CA VAL A 84 -4.62 18.20 1.04
C VAL A 84 -3.32 19.00 1.05
N ILE A 85 -3.09 19.82 2.09
CA ILE A 85 -1.88 20.64 2.23
C ILE A 85 -0.62 19.76 2.24
N PHE A 86 -0.54 18.76 3.11
CA PHE A 86 0.65 17.91 3.22
C PHE A 86 0.84 17.00 2.02
N GLY A 87 -0.25 16.52 1.40
CA GLY A 87 -0.20 15.74 0.17
C GLY A 87 0.37 16.57 -0.99
N LEU A 88 -0.10 17.81 -1.17
CA LEU A 88 0.42 18.72 -2.19
C LEU A 88 1.87 19.11 -1.93
N ILE A 89 2.26 19.38 -0.68
CA ILE A 89 3.66 19.62 -0.31
C ILE A 89 4.52 18.40 -0.69
N GLY A 90 4.06 17.18 -0.39
CA GLY A 90 4.78 15.96 -0.75
C GLY A 90 4.99 15.81 -2.26
N ILE A 91 3.94 16.04 -3.06
CA ILE A 91 4.02 16.02 -4.54
C ILE A 91 4.98 17.12 -5.03
N TYR A 92 4.83 18.34 -4.52
CA TYR A 92 5.70 19.47 -4.85
C TYR A 92 7.17 19.14 -4.60
N MET A 93 7.48 18.62 -3.42
CA MET A 93 8.84 18.21 -3.05
C MET A 93 9.37 17.12 -3.99
N MET A 94 8.55 16.14 -4.36
CA MET A 94 8.98 15.05 -5.26
C MET A 94 9.21 15.50 -6.70
N VAL A 95 8.40 16.43 -7.22
CA VAL A 95 8.48 16.89 -8.61
C VAL A 95 9.54 17.98 -8.79
N LEU A 96 9.68 18.89 -7.83
CA LEU A 96 10.47 20.12 -7.99
C LEU A 96 11.81 20.12 -7.28
N LEU A 97 11.99 19.33 -6.22
CA LEU A 97 13.34 19.11 -5.70
C LEU A 97 14.08 18.21 -6.69
N LYS A 98 14.79 18.84 -7.62
CA LYS A 98 15.88 18.16 -8.33
C LYS A 98 16.83 17.65 -7.25
N ARG A 99 16.92 16.33 -7.13
CA ARG A 99 17.95 15.69 -6.32
C ARG A 99 19.30 16.01 -6.95
N ASP A 100 19.94 17.04 -6.40
CA ASP A 100 21.20 17.60 -6.86
C ASP A 100 22.39 16.72 -6.49
N THR A 101 22.18 15.69 -5.67
CA THR A 101 23.23 14.71 -5.38
C THR A 101 23.01 13.41 -6.17
N GLU A 102 24.06 12.99 -6.88
CA GLU A 102 24.17 11.65 -7.50
C GLU A 102 23.80 10.53 -6.50
N VAL A 103 24.11 10.72 -5.22
CA VAL A 103 23.83 9.78 -4.13
C VAL A 103 22.33 9.60 -3.85
N GLU A 104 21.52 10.67 -3.93
CA GLU A 104 20.05 10.56 -3.77
C GLU A 104 19.34 10.06 -5.02
N ARG A 105 19.98 10.19 -6.19
CA ARG A 105 19.48 9.70 -7.48
C ARG A 105 19.71 8.20 -7.65
N VAL A 106 20.79 7.66 -7.10
CA VAL A 106 21.11 6.23 -7.09
C VAL A 106 20.25 5.42 -6.11
N ARG A 107 19.67 6.06 -5.08
CA ARG A 107 18.93 5.37 -4.02
C ARG A 107 17.44 5.16 -4.28
N MET A 108 16.79 5.94 -5.15
CA MET A 108 15.39 5.68 -5.52
C MET A 108 15.27 5.14 -6.92
N ASN A 109 14.89 3.87 -7.01
CA ASN A 109 14.47 3.25 -8.26
C ASN A 109 13.17 3.92 -8.76
N SER A 110 12.92 3.89 -10.08
CA SER A 110 11.72 4.50 -10.69
C SER A 110 10.41 4.02 -10.06
N VAL A 111 10.40 2.77 -9.58
CA VAL A 111 9.25 2.16 -8.90
C VAL A 111 8.99 2.79 -7.53
N GLU A 112 10.04 3.11 -6.77
CA GLU A 112 9.92 3.75 -5.45
C GLU A 112 9.37 5.16 -5.58
N SER A 113 9.91 5.94 -6.53
CA SER A 113 9.43 7.27 -6.86
C SER A 113 7.93 7.25 -7.21
N LEU A 114 7.52 6.30 -8.05
CA LEU A 114 6.12 6.12 -8.41
C LEU A 114 5.25 5.78 -7.19
N THR A 115 5.74 4.93 -6.28
CA THR A 115 5.01 4.54 -5.06
C THR A 115 4.81 5.73 -4.12
N TYR A 116 5.83 6.60 -3.95
CA TYR A 116 5.67 7.84 -3.18
C TYR A 116 4.69 8.83 -3.83
N ILE A 117 4.72 8.98 -5.16
CA ILE A 117 3.76 9.84 -5.87
C ILE A 117 2.34 9.34 -5.63
N PHE A 118 2.10 8.02 -5.77
CA PHE A 118 0.80 7.41 -5.47
C PHE A 118 0.39 7.61 -4.01
N PHE A 119 1.31 7.49 -3.06
CA PHE A 119 1.03 7.76 -1.65
C PHE A 119 0.54 9.19 -1.45
N PHE A 120 1.26 10.20 -1.94
CA PHE A 120 0.84 11.59 -1.75
C PHE A 120 -0.44 11.94 -2.51
N LEU A 121 -0.66 11.37 -3.70
CA LEU A 121 -1.94 11.48 -4.40
C LEU A 121 -3.08 10.88 -3.59
N ALA A 122 -2.87 9.72 -2.96
CA ALA A 122 -3.86 9.11 -2.09
C ALA A 122 -4.14 9.97 -0.85
N ILE A 123 -3.12 10.61 -0.26
CA ILE A 123 -3.29 11.57 0.85
C ILE A 123 -4.14 12.78 0.42
N VAL A 124 -3.89 13.35 -0.76
CA VAL A 124 -4.74 14.43 -1.31
C VAL A 124 -6.17 13.91 -1.52
N GLY A 125 -6.32 12.72 -2.08
CA GLY A 125 -7.60 12.03 -2.26
C GLY A 125 -8.32 11.81 -0.93
N THR A 126 -7.63 11.46 0.14
CA THR A 126 -8.19 11.34 1.50
C THR A 126 -8.76 12.67 1.95
N GLY A 127 -8.02 13.77 1.82
CA GLY A 127 -8.54 15.09 2.19
C GLY A 127 -9.85 15.45 1.49
N PHE A 128 -9.95 15.20 0.18
CA PHE A 128 -11.19 15.43 -0.57
C PHE A 128 -12.30 14.42 -0.24
N GLY A 129 -11.98 13.13 -0.16
CA GLY A 129 -12.94 12.06 0.14
C GLY A 129 -13.54 12.21 1.54
N SER A 130 -12.70 12.39 2.56
CA SER A 130 -13.10 12.62 3.94
C SER A 130 -13.87 13.94 4.09
N GLY A 131 -13.38 15.02 3.47
CA GLY A 131 -14.06 16.31 3.48
C GLY A 131 -15.46 16.23 2.87
N TYR A 132 -15.59 15.58 1.71
CA TYR A 132 -16.88 15.37 1.04
C TYR A 132 -17.83 14.50 1.84
N TYR A 133 -17.32 13.43 2.46
CA TYR A 133 -18.09 12.57 3.36
C TYR A 133 -18.66 13.34 4.56
N HIS A 134 -17.84 14.16 5.22
CA HIS A 134 -18.31 14.95 6.36
C HIS A 134 -19.22 16.11 5.94
N TRP A 135 -19.09 16.61 4.72
CA TRP A 135 -20.00 17.61 4.18
C TRP A 135 -21.38 17.02 3.89
N ASN A 136 -21.44 15.85 3.23
CA ASN A 136 -22.67 15.18 2.85
C ASN A 136 -22.62 13.69 3.26
N PRO A 137 -22.98 13.37 4.51
CA PRO A 137 -22.77 12.03 5.06
C PRO A 137 -23.72 11.01 4.44
N ASP A 138 -23.17 10.08 3.68
CA ASP A 138 -23.91 9.00 3.04
C ASP A 138 -22.99 7.77 2.87
N THR A 139 -23.56 6.60 2.61
CA THR A 139 -22.79 5.38 2.37
C THR A 139 -21.88 5.50 1.14
N ASN A 140 -22.34 6.18 0.09
CA ASN A 140 -21.56 6.38 -1.11
C ASN A 140 -20.41 7.38 -0.89
N THR A 141 -20.63 8.44 -0.11
CA THR A 141 -19.55 9.40 0.20
C THR A 141 -18.53 8.79 1.16
N LEU A 142 -18.97 7.92 2.08
CA LEU A 142 -18.12 7.11 2.94
C LEU A 142 -17.23 6.14 2.15
N PHE A 143 -17.75 5.55 1.06
CA PHE A 143 -16.95 4.68 0.21
C PHE A 143 -15.70 5.40 -0.31
N TRP A 144 -15.84 6.63 -0.79
CA TRP A 144 -14.71 7.41 -1.32
C TRP A 144 -13.70 7.79 -0.23
N ASP A 145 -14.17 8.19 0.96
CA ASP A 145 -13.33 8.39 2.14
C ASP A 145 -12.46 7.16 2.43
N ARG A 146 -13.10 5.99 2.57
CA ARG A 146 -12.40 4.73 2.89
C ARG A 146 -11.48 4.25 1.78
N PHE A 147 -11.89 4.45 0.53
CA PHE A 147 -11.09 4.08 -0.63
C PHE A 147 -9.74 4.79 -0.63
N PHE A 148 -9.72 6.12 -0.49
CA PHE A 148 -8.47 6.88 -0.50
C PHE A 148 -7.61 6.62 0.74
N ILE A 149 -8.21 6.51 1.93
CA ILE A 149 -7.49 6.11 3.15
C ILE A 149 -6.80 4.75 2.95
N SER A 150 -7.50 3.77 2.37
CA SER A 150 -6.94 2.44 2.13
C SER A 150 -5.79 2.49 1.13
N LEU A 151 -5.93 3.28 0.05
CA LEU A 151 -4.84 3.50 -0.90
C LEU A 151 -3.60 4.13 -0.24
N ALA A 152 -3.79 5.13 0.61
CA ALA A 152 -2.69 5.78 1.31
C ALA A 152 -1.95 4.81 2.24
N ILE A 153 -2.69 4.00 3.01
CA ILE A 153 -2.09 2.98 3.90
C ILE A 153 -1.32 1.94 3.08
N MET A 154 -1.90 1.44 1.98
CA MET A 154 -1.25 0.43 1.15
C MET A 154 0.01 0.97 0.48
N ALA A 155 -0.05 2.19 -0.08
CA ALA A 155 1.12 2.82 -0.69
C ALA A 155 2.23 3.05 0.34
N PHE A 156 1.90 3.55 1.53
CA PHE A 156 2.86 3.70 2.63
C PHE A 156 3.48 2.37 3.05
N PHE A 157 2.65 1.34 3.19
CA PHE A 157 3.12 0.00 3.54
C PHE A 157 4.07 -0.57 2.47
N SER A 158 3.77 -0.39 1.19
CA SER A 158 4.64 -0.80 0.08
C SER A 158 6.01 -0.10 0.14
N VAL A 159 6.04 1.21 0.41
CA VAL A 159 7.29 1.95 0.61
C VAL A 159 8.08 1.37 1.78
N MET A 160 7.45 1.17 2.93
CA MET A 160 8.11 0.65 4.14
C MET A 160 8.69 -0.75 3.93
N LEU A 161 7.98 -1.63 3.22
CA LEU A 161 8.49 -2.96 2.87
C LEU A 161 9.71 -2.87 1.96
N ASN A 162 9.66 -2.01 0.96
CA ASN A 162 10.76 -1.85 0.01
C ASN A 162 12.01 -1.28 0.70
N GLU A 163 11.85 -0.31 1.61
CA GLU A 163 12.98 0.30 2.32
C GLU A 163 13.58 -0.57 3.44
N ARG A 164 12.78 -1.43 4.09
CA ARG A 164 13.19 -2.10 5.34
C ARG A 164 13.38 -3.60 5.23
N VAL A 165 12.76 -4.26 4.25
CA VAL A 165 12.69 -5.73 4.19
C VAL A 165 13.39 -6.30 2.96
N LEU A 166 13.31 -5.61 1.82
CA LEU A 166 13.93 -6.10 0.58
C LEU A 166 15.41 -5.69 0.53
N PRO A 167 16.37 -6.64 0.41
CA PRO A 167 17.75 -6.28 0.18
C PRO A 167 17.89 -5.60 -1.18
N GLU A 168 18.72 -4.56 -1.28
CA GLU A 168 19.16 -4.02 -2.57
C GLU A 168 19.70 -5.18 -3.41
N ILE A 169 19.00 -5.54 -4.48
CA ILE A 169 19.50 -6.50 -5.46
C ILE A 169 20.67 -5.78 -6.14
N CYS A 170 21.88 -6.08 -5.67
CA CYS A 170 23.12 -5.53 -6.22
C CYS A 170 23.11 -5.78 -7.73
N PRO A 171 23.08 -4.75 -8.59
CA PRO A 171 23.19 -4.96 -10.01
C PRO A 171 24.60 -5.49 -10.26
N ILE A 172 24.69 -6.73 -10.72
CA ILE A 172 25.92 -7.27 -11.30
C ILE A 172 26.26 -6.34 -12.47
N LYS A 173 27.19 -5.42 -12.24
CA LYS A 173 27.86 -4.68 -13.31
C LYS A 173 28.68 -5.72 -14.07
N GLU A 174 28.08 -6.36 -15.06
CA GLU A 174 28.82 -6.94 -16.18
C GLU A 174 29.53 -5.78 -16.88
N LYS A 175 30.78 -5.53 -16.48
CA LYS A 175 31.71 -4.76 -17.29
C LYS A 175 32.08 -5.64 -18.48
N MET A 176 31.68 -5.20 -19.67
CA MET A 176 32.23 -5.61 -20.96
C MET A 176 33.73 -5.38 -21.03
#